data_AF-A0A7Y1TLT8-F1
#
_entry.id   AF-A0A7Y1TLT8-F1
#
_cell.length_a   1.000
_cell.length_b   1.000
_cell.length_c   1.000
_cell.angle_alpha   90.00
_cell.angle_beta   90.00
_cell.angle_gamma   90.00
#
_symmetry.space_group_name_H-M   'P 1'
#
loop_
_entity.id
_entity.type
_entity.pdbx_description
1 polymer ?
#
loop_
_entity_poly.entity_id
_entity_poly.type
_entity_poly.pdbx_seq_one_letter_code
_entity_poly.pdbx_strand_id
1 'polypeptide(L)'
;SQADLDFIPTIEKITMDGASMQDHLENANTLAKLNERDWDVVILQENSTVASEQTTEAITSLQEMKFALPNNKTKIYLFMTWTYENEPAMLTNIRATYEQAAPLVSGTVVPIGLAFKEIADDPTSEVTLYNTDGIHPSIEGSYLSAAMFYAAIYDKDPVLNSYSAGLETAMAGYLRRKANEVWMAYQN
;
A
#
# COMPACT_ATOMS: atom_id res chain seq x y z
N SER A 1 7.32 16.71 12.72
CA SER A 1 6.25 17.40 13.45
C SER A 1 5.08 16.44 13.58
N GLN A 2 4.61 16.24 14.82
CA GLN A 2 3.40 15.48 15.18
C GLN A 2 2.19 16.39 15.00
N ALA A 3 1.61 16.44 13.80
CA ALA A 3 0.31 17.07 13.62
C ALA A 3 -0.65 16.00 13.11
N ASP A 4 -1.72 15.78 13.88
CA ASP A 4 -3.07 15.32 13.44
C ASP A 4 -3.64 14.04 14.07
N LEU A 5 -2.86 13.29 14.85
CA LEU A 5 -3.38 12.14 15.61
C LEU A 5 -3.31 12.41 17.12
N ASP A 6 -4.38 12.07 17.85
CA ASP A 6 -4.47 12.22 19.31
C ASP A 6 -3.65 11.16 20.08
N PHE A 7 -2.92 10.31 19.35
CA PHE A 7 -2.09 9.24 19.88
C PHE A 7 -0.91 8.95 18.94
N ILE A 8 0.07 8.20 19.45
CA ILE A 8 1.19 7.70 18.67
C ILE A 8 0.89 6.24 18.29
N PRO A 9 0.71 5.90 17.00
CA PRO A 9 0.47 4.52 16.60
C PRO A 9 1.72 3.67 16.82
N THR A 10 1.52 2.43 17.28
CA THR A 10 2.58 1.41 17.24
C THR A 10 2.59 0.81 15.84
N ILE A 11 3.74 0.89 15.16
CA ILE A 11 3.91 0.39 13.79
C ILE A 11 4.99 -0.69 13.82
N GLU A 12 4.65 -1.88 13.39
CA GLU A 12 5.58 -2.99 13.18
C GLU A 12 5.55 -3.41 11.71
N LYS A 13 6.60 -4.09 11.25
CA LYS A 13 6.65 -4.66 9.91
C LYS A 13 7.31 -6.04 9.94
N ILE A 14 6.82 -6.92 9.08
CA ILE A 14 7.52 -8.14 8.66
C ILE A 14 7.57 -8.08 7.14
N THR A 15 8.77 -7.93 6.60
CA THR A 15 9.03 -7.83 5.17
C THR A 15 10.14 -8.79 4.83
N MET A 16 10.00 -9.52 3.74
CA MET A 16 11.01 -10.42 3.21
C MET A 16 11.24 -10.04 1.75
N ASP A 17 12.50 -9.90 1.35
CA ASP A 17 12.85 -9.47 0.00
C ASP A 17 12.28 -10.45 -1.05
N GLY A 18 11.58 -9.92 -2.04
CA GLY A 18 10.92 -10.70 -3.10
C GLY A 18 9.76 -11.62 -2.68
N ALA A 19 9.39 -11.67 -1.40
CA ALA A 19 8.41 -12.63 -0.90
C ALA A 19 6.98 -12.38 -1.40
N SER A 20 6.26 -13.48 -1.60
CA SER A 20 4.81 -13.52 -1.85
C SER A 20 4.01 -13.60 -0.55
N MET A 21 2.68 -13.42 -0.65
CA MET A 21 1.78 -13.67 0.49
C MET A 21 1.83 -15.13 0.95
N GLN A 22 2.06 -16.08 0.03
CA GLN A 22 2.24 -17.49 0.37
C GLN A 22 3.49 -17.71 1.24
N ASP A 23 4.61 -17.06 0.91
CA ASP A 23 5.83 -17.15 1.72
C ASP A 23 5.58 -16.63 3.14
N HIS A 24 4.76 -15.58 3.28
CA HIS A 24 4.35 -15.04 4.58
C HIS A 24 3.47 -16.02 5.38
N LEU A 25 2.55 -16.75 4.73
CA LEU A 25 1.70 -17.77 5.37
C LEU A 25 2.52 -18.93 5.94
N GLU A 26 3.63 -19.28 5.29
CA GLU A 26 4.53 -20.36 5.71
C GLU A 26 5.60 -19.88 6.71
N ASN A 27 5.72 -18.57 6.90
CA ASN A 27 6.76 -17.98 7.74
C ASN A 27 6.34 -17.90 9.22
N ALA A 28 7.00 -18.70 10.07
CA ALA A 28 6.73 -18.73 11.51
C ALA A 28 6.87 -17.35 12.21
N ASN A 29 7.76 -16.47 11.74
CA ASN A 29 7.90 -15.13 12.33
C ASN A 29 6.72 -14.23 11.97
N THR A 30 6.19 -14.34 10.75
CA THR A 30 4.97 -13.64 10.34
C THR A 30 3.80 -14.09 11.21
N LEU A 31 3.58 -15.40 11.34
CA LEU A 31 2.50 -15.94 12.17
C LEU A 31 2.67 -15.56 13.65
N ALA A 32 3.89 -15.60 14.19
CA ALA A 32 4.16 -15.16 15.56
C ALA A 32 3.87 -13.66 15.75
N LYS A 33 4.23 -12.80 14.78
CA LYS A 33 3.95 -11.36 14.83
C LYS A 33 2.45 -11.06 14.78
N LEU A 34 1.69 -11.78 13.95
CA LEU A 34 0.22 -11.65 13.91
C LEU A 34 -0.42 -12.02 15.26
N ASN A 35 0.15 -12.98 15.98
CA ASN A 35 -0.31 -13.42 17.31
C ASN A 35 0.31 -12.64 18.48
N GLU A 36 1.23 -11.71 18.22
CA GLU A 36 1.92 -10.96 19.28
C GLU A 36 0.96 -10.06 20.07
N ARG A 37 -0.10 -9.57 19.41
CA ARG A 37 -1.13 -8.70 19.99
C ARG A 37 -2.36 -8.62 19.10
N ASP A 38 -3.43 -8.08 19.65
CA ASP A 38 -4.61 -7.67 18.88
C ASP A 38 -4.28 -6.44 18.04
N TRP A 39 -3.97 -6.66 16.76
CA TRP A 39 -3.72 -5.59 15.80
C TRP A 39 -5.03 -4.89 15.40
N ASP A 40 -5.08 -3.56 15.51
CA ASP A 40 -6.22 -2.77 15.00
C ASP A 40 -6.28 -2.81 13.47
N VAL A 41 -5.12 -2.78 12.84
CA VAL A 41 -4.93 -2.70 11.39
C VAL A 41 -3.84 -3.68 10.96
N VAL A 42 -4.08 -4.39 9.86
CA VAL A 42 -3.06 -5.12 9.11
C VAL A 42 -3.09 -4.66 7.66
N ILE A 43 -1.91 -4.35 7.11
CA ILE A 43 -1.72 -4.01 5.70
C ILE A 43 -1.16 -5.25 5.00
N LEU A 44 -1.84 -5.73 3.96
CA LEU A 44 -1.41 -6.87 3.16
C LEU A 44 -0.90 -6.39 1.81
N GLN A 45 0.34 -6.74 1.50
CA GLN A 45 1.00 -6.44 0.23
C GLN A 45 1.45 -7.76 -0.39
N GLU A 46 0.89 -8.09 -1.55
CA GLU A 46 1.40 -9.15 -2.42
C GLU A 46 2.57 -8.63 -3.27
N ASN A 47 3.44 -9.55 -3.70
CA ASN A 47 4.48 -9.29 -4.69
C ASN A 47 3.85 -8.80 -6.02
N SER A 48 4.39 -7.72 -6.61
CA SER A 48 3.80 -7.13 -7.83
C SER A 48 3.77 -8.09 -9.03
N THR A 49 4.78 -8.95 -9.20
CA THR A 49 4.78 -9.97 -10.27
C THR A 49 3.73 -11.04 -9.98
N VAL A 50 3.63 -11.53 -8.73
CA VAL A 50 2.60 -12.53 -8.35
C VAL A 50 1.19 -11.94 -8.53
N ALA A 51 0.95 -10.72 -8.06
CA ALA A 51 -0.32 -10.03 -8.23
C ALA A 51 -0.68 -9.74 -9.70
N SER A 52 0.32 -9.63 -10.59
CA SER A 52 0.12 -9.39 -12.02
C SER A 52 -0.02 -10.67 -12.86
N GLU A 53 0.73 -11.71 -12.54
CA GLU A 53 0.89 -12.89 -13.40
C GLU A 53 0.22 -14.16 -12.82
N GLN A 54 0.08 -14.23 -11.50
CA GLN A 54 -0.44 -15.38 -10.75
C GLN A 54 -1.66 -14.94 -9.92
N THR A 55 -2.63 -14.34 -10.61
CA THR A 55 -3.76 -13.63 -9.98
C THR A 55 -4.62 -14.54 -9.09
N THR A 56 -4.80 -15.81 -9.47
CA THR A 56 -5.63 -16.75 -8.69
C THR A 56 -4.93 -17.11 -7.38
N GLU A 57 -3.63 -17.39 -7.44
CA GLU A 57 -2.77 -17.70 -6.31
C GLU A 57 -2.70 -16.50 -5.37
N ALA A 58 -2.46 -15.29 -5.89
CA ALA A 58 -2.45 -14.05 -5.12
C ALA A 58 -3.77 -13.83 -4.35
N ILE A 59 -4.91 -13.95 -5.03
CA ILE A 59 -6.24 -13.80 -4.40
C ILE A 59 -6.43 -14.85 -3.30
N THR A 60 -6.03 -16.10 -3.56
CA THR A 60 -6.16 -17.22 -2.62
C THR A 60 -5.31 -16.97 -1.38
N SER A 61 -4.02 -16.65 -1.53
CA SER A 61 -3.13 -16.41 -0.39
C SER A 61 -3.53 -15.16 0.41
N LEU A 62 -4.03 -14.10 -0.22
CA LEU A 62 -4.62 -12.95 0.49
C LEU A 62 -5.83 -13.39 1.32
N GLN A 63 -6.68 -14.26 0.77
CA GLN A 63 -7.83 -14.82 1.48
C GLN A 63 -7.40 -15.73 2.65
N GLU A 64 -6.40 -16.57 2.46
CA GLU A 64 -5.86 -17.42 3.52
C GLU A 64 -5.25 -16.60 4.66
N MET A 65 -4.58 -15.49 4.34
CA MET A 65 -4.03 -14.57 5.35
C MET A 65 -5.13 -13.97 6.24
N LYS A 66 -6.33 -13.70 5.71
CA LYS A 66 -7.49 -13.31 6.54
C LYS A 66 -7.81 -14.36 7.61
N PHE A 67 -7.73 -15.64 7.27
CA PHE A 67 -8.02 -16.73 8.21
C PHE A 67 -6.88 -16.97 9.21
N ALA A 68 -5.65 -16.55 8.89
CA ALA A 68 -4.51 -16.61 9.80
C ALA A 68 -4.54 -15.51 10.87
N LEU A 69 -5.33 -14.44 10.70
CA LEU A 69 -5.46 -13.39 11.71
C LEU A 69 -6.19 -13.90 12.95
N PRO A 70 -5.63 -13.72 14.16
CA PRO A 70 -6.24 -14.25 15.39
C PRO A 70 -7.50 -13.48 15.81
N ASN A 71 -7.68 -12.25 15.31
CA ASN A 71 -8.75 -11.35 15.71
C ASN A 71 -9.60 -10.92 14.50
N ASN A 72 -10.91 -11.18 14.57
CA ASN A 72 -11.84 -10.84 13.50
C ASN A 72 -12.16 -9.33 13.41
N LYS A 73 -11.78 -8.53 14.41
CA LYS A 73 -11.96 -7.07 14.43
C LYS A 73 -10.82 -6.31 13.75
N THR A 74 -9.69 -6.97 13.46
CA THR A 74 -8.58 -6.37 12.74
C THR A 74 -9.05 -5.89 11.37
N LYS A 75 -8.90 -4.59 11.11
CA LYS A 75 -9.19 -4.01 9.80
C LYS A 75 -8.06 -4.37 8.82
N ILE A 76 -8.43 -4.79 7.62
CA ILE A 76 -7.46 -5.14 6.58
C ILE A 76 -7.45 -4.05 5.54
N TYR A 77 -6.25 -3.57 5.23
CA TYR A 77 -6.00 -2.71 4.09
C TYR A 77 -5.13 -3.46 3.10
N LEU A 78 -5.53 -3.42 1.83
CA LEU A 78 -4.82 -4.07 0.75
C LEU A 78 -3.95 -3.04 0.04
N PHE A 79 -2.65 -3.27 0.03
CA PHE A 79 -1.64 -2.41 -0.59
C PHE A 79 -1.58 -2.70 -2.08
N MET A 80 -2.51 -2.13 -2.87
CA MET A 80 -2.45 -2.29 -4.32
C MET A 80 -1.21 -1.60 -4.89
N THR A 81 -0.21 -2.41 -5.20
CA THR A 81 1.13 -1.99 -5.58
C THR A 81 1.15 -1.31 -6.96
N TRP A 82 2.32 -0.78 -7.29
CA TRP A 82 2.67 -0.22 -8.59
C TRP A 82 3.26 -1.29 -9.53
N THR A 83 3.40 -0.92 -10.80
CA THR A 83 4.05 -1.73 -11.85
C THR A 83 5.57 -1.55 -11.81
N TYR A 84 6.33 -2.42 -12.47
CA TYR A 84 7.69 -2.01 -12.83
C TYR A 84 7.63 -0.82 -13.80
N GLU A 85 8.63 0.06 -13.74
CA GLU A 85 8.63 1.34 -14.45
C GLU A 85 8.45 1.17 -15.97
N ASN A 86 9.04 0.12 -16.53
CA ASN A 86 8.98 -0.22 -17.94
C ASN A 86 7.85 -1.20 -18.31
N GLU A 87 7.01 -1.61 -17.35
CA GLU A 87 5.93 -2.59 -17.56
C GLU A 87 4.55 -2.07 -17.12
N PRO A 88 4.08 -0.92 -17.65
CA PRO A 88 2.82 -0.30 -17.23
C PRO A 88 1.58 -1.18 -17.44
N ALA A 89 1.67 -2.19 -18.31
CA ALA A 89 0.60 -3.14 -18.57
C ALA A 89 0.25 -4.02 -17.35
N MET A 90 1.20 -4.25 -16.43
CA MET A 90 0.98 -5.04 -15.20
C MET A 90 -0.19 -4.52 -14.36
N LEU A 91 -0.42 -3.20 -14.39
CA LEU A 91 -1.39 -2.55 -13.51
C LEU A 91 -2.80 -3.11 -13.67
N THR A 92 -3.16 -3.53 -14.89
CA THR A 92 -4.49 -4.11 -15.18
C THR A 92 -4.74 -5.34 -14.30
N ASN A 93 -3.77 -6.25 -14.23
CA ASN A 93 -3.90 -7.48 -13.47
C ASN A 93 -3.68 -7.24 -11.98
N ILE A 94 -2.71 -6.40 -11.60
CA ILE A 94 -2.51 -6.01 -10.19
C ILE A 94 -3.81 -5.45 -9.61
N ARG A 95 -4.42 -4.49 -10.31
CA ARG A 95 -5.70 -3.90 -9.89
C ARG A 95 -6.79 -4.97 -9.76
N ALA A 96 -6.96 -5.82 -10.77
CA ALA A 96 -7.98 -6.85 -10.76
C ALA A 96 -7.79 -7.84 -9.60
N THR A 97 -6.54 -8.21 -9.27
CA THR A 97 -6.20 -9.07 -8.13
C THR A 97 -6.68 -8.46 -6.83
N TYR A 98 -6.29 -7.21 -6.53
CA TYR A 98 -6.64 -6.56 -5.28
C TYR A 98 -8.13 -6.25 -5.16
N GLU A 99 -8.79 -5.80 -6.24
CA GLU A 99 -10.23 -5.53 -6.26
C GLU A 99 -11.07 -6.81 -6.08
N GLN A 100 -10.62 -7.94 -6.61
CA GLN A 100 -11.29 -9.23 -6.40
C GLN A 100 -11.03 -9.82 -5.02
N ALA A 101 -9.83 -9.64 -4.45
CA ALA A 101 -9.49 -10.11 -3.11
C ALA A 101 -10.20 -9.31 -2.00
N ALA A 102 -10.41 -8.01 -2.19
CA ALA A 102 -11.00 -7.11 -1.20
C ALA A 102 -12.29 -7.61 -0.55
N PRO A 103 -13.35 -8.01 -1.30
CA PRO A 103 -14.58 -8.52 -0.69
C PRO A 103 -14.37 -9.85 0.06
N LEU A 104 -13.41 -10.69 -0.37
CA LEU A 104 -13.14 -11.99 0.24
C LEU A 104 -12.51 -11.86 1.64
N VAL A 105 -11.75 -10.78 1.86
CA VAL A 105 -11.09 -10.51 3.14
C VAL A 105 -11.80 -9.43 3.96
N SER A 106 -12.90 -8.87 3.45
CA SER A 106 -13.55 -7.66 4.00
C SER A 106 -12.54 -6.51 4.17
N GLY A 107 -11.65 -6.36 3.19
CA GLY A 107 -10.56 -5.39 3.20
C GLY A 107 -10.84 -4.16 2.34
N THR A 108 -10.09 -3.09 2.62
CA THR A 108 -10.13 -1.84 1.87
C THR A 108 -8.91 -1.76 0.96
N VAL A 109 -9.12 -1.63 -0.35
CA VAL A 109 -8.01 -1.40 -1.30
C VAL A 109 -7.51 0.02 -1.18
N VAL A 110 -6.19 0.18 -0.97
CA VAL A 110 -5.51 1.47 -1.09
C VAL A 110 -4.78 1.47 -2.44
N PRO A 111 -5.19 2.30 -3.41
CA PRO A 111 -4.84 2.13 -4.82
C PRO A 111 -3.52 2.80 -5.22
N ILE A 112 -2.40 2.47 -4.57
CA ILE A 112 -1.11 3.15 -4.78
C ILE A 112 -0.67 3.09 -6.25
N GLY A 113 -0.86 1.95 -6.91
CA GLY A 113 -0.52 1.80 -8.33
C GLY A 113 -1.23 2.78 -9.27
N LEU A 114 -2.45 3.23 -8.94
CA LEU A 114 -3.13 4.27 -9.72
C LEU A 114 -2.48 5.63 -9.53
N ALA A 115 -2.05 5.97 -8.30
CA ALA A 115 -1.35 7.23 -8.05
C ALA A 115 0.02 7.27 -8.74
N PHE A 116 0.74 6.14 -8.74
CA PHE A 116 1.98 6.02 -9.51
C PHE A 116 1.72 6.23 -11.01
N LYS A 117 0.69 5.59 -11.56
CA LYS A 117 0.31 5.77 -12.96
C LYS A 117 -0.05 7.20 -13.30
N GLU A 118 -0.88 7.87 -12.49
CA GLU A 118 -1.28 9.26 -12.76
C GLU A 118 -0.10 10.22 -12.78
N ILE A 119 0.86 10.04 -11.87
CA ILE A 119 2.08 10.86 -11.82
C ILE A 119 2.99 10.54 -13.01
N ALA A 120 3.13 9.27 -13.40
CA ALA A 120 3.97 8.85 -14.52
C ALA A 120 3.40 9.27 -15.88
N ASP A 121 2.07 9.33 -16.01
CA ASP A 121 1.39 9.78 -17.22
C ASP A 121 1.39 11.32 -17.36
N ASP A 122 1.71 12.07 -16.30
CA ASP A 122 1.80 13.53 -16.33
C ASP A 122 3.19 13.99 -16.83
N PRO A 123 3.30 14.52 -18.07
CA PRO A 123 4.58 14.94 -18.63
C PRO A 123 5.17 16.18 -17.95
N THR A 124 4.41 16.85 -17.08
CA THR A 124 4.88 18.00 -16.28
C THR A 124 5.37 17.59 -14.89
N SER A 125 5.19 16.33 -14.52
CA SER A 125 5.66 15.80 -13.25
C SER A 125 7.18 15.71 -13.21
N GLU A 126 7.78 16.30 -12.17
CA GLU A 126 9.21 16.15 -11.86
C GLU A 126 9.46 15.08 -10.78
N VAL A 127 8.44 14.29 -10.44
CA VAL A 127 8.54 13.27 -9.39
C VAL A 127 9.27 12.04 -9.90
N THR A 128 10.34 11.67 -9.21
CA THR A 128 10.98 10.36 -9.38
C THR A 128 10.31 9.36 -8.47
N LEU A 129 9.50 8.43 -9.00
CA LEU A 129 8.74 7.46 -8.19
C LEU A 129 9.51 6.18 -7.85
N TYR A 130 10.51 5.85 -8.66
CA TYR A 130 11.28 4.61 -8.56
C TYR A 130 12.72 4.89 -8.14
N ASN A 131 13.35 3.92 -7.49
CA ASN A 131 14.80 3.87 -7.39
C ASN A 131 15.40 3.51 -8.76
N THR A 132 16.74 3.47 -8.82
CA THR A 132 17.47 3.18 -10.06
C THR A 132 17.22 1.78 -10.65
N ASP A 133 16.54 0.89 -9.92
CA ASP A 133 16.18 -0.44 -10.40
C ASP A 133 14.85 -0.48 -11.17
N GLY A 134 14.07 0.60 -11.18
CA GLY A 134 12.77 0.67 -11.84
C GLY A 134 11.70 -0.24 -11.21
N ILE A 135 11.95 -0.79 -10.02
CA ILE A 135 11.08 -1.77 -9.34
C ILE A 135 10.66 -1.23 -7.98
N HIS A 136 11.61 -0.83 -7.16
CA HIS A 136 11.37 -0.38 -5.80
C HIS A 136 11.07 1.12 -5.78
N PRO A 137 10.24 1.59 -4.84
CA PRO A 137 9.85 2.99 -4.79
C PRO A 137 11.01 3.82 -4.27
N SER A 138 11.14 5.02 -4.81
CA SER A 138 11.98 6.08 -4.23
C SER A 138 11.44 6.54 -2.87
N ILE A 139 12.10 7.55 -2.28
CA ILE A 139 11.57 8.20 -1.08
C ILE A 139 10.26 8.95 -1.39
N GLU A 140 10.13 9.55 -2.57
CA GLU A 140 8.90 10.19 -3.05
C GLU A 140 7.76 9.17 -3.24
N GLY A 141 8.05 8.03 -3.88
CA GLY A 141 7.07 6.95 -4.06
C GLY A 141 6.63 6.32 -2.73
N SER A 142 7.58 6.13 -1.81
CA SER A 142 7.30 5.65 -0.45
C SER A 142 6.45 6.64 0.34
N TYR A 143 6.75 7.94 0.21
CA TYR A 143 6.01 9.00 0.88
C TYR A 143 4.58 9.15 0.34
N LEU A 144 4.40 9.07 -0.98
CA LEU A 144 3.07 9.02 -1.62
C LEU A 144 2.23 7.86 -1.07
N SER A 145 2.82 6.66 -1.01
CA SER A 145 2.17 5.46 -0.48
C SER A 145 1.73 5.66 0.97
N ALA A 146 2.63 6.20 1.82
CA ALA A 146 2.34 6.49 3.22
C ALA A 146 1.21 7.53 3.37
N ALA A 147 1.18 8.57 2.53
CA ALA A 147 0.11 9.57 2.53
C ALA A 147 -1.25 8.97 2.17
N MET A 148 -1.30 8.04 1.22
CA MET A 148 -2.55 7.33 0.86
C MET A 148 -3.03 6.42 2.00
N PHE A 149 -2.13 5.68 2.65
CA PHE A 149 -2.49 4.89 3.83
C PHE A 149 -2.92 5.77 5.00
N TYR A 150 -2.29 6.92 5.20
CA TYR A 150 -2.72 7.87 6.22
C TYR A 150 -4.17 8.31 5.99
N ALA A 151 -4.53 8.65 4.75
CA ALA A 151 -5.89 8.98 4.38
C ALA A 151 -6.86 7.81 4.64
N ALA A 152 -6.50 6.61 4.17
CA ALA A 152 -7.37 5.43 4.26
C ALA A 152 -7.56 4.90 5.69
N ILE A 153 -6.52 4.94 6.53
CA ILE A 153 -6.55 4.38 7.89
C ILE A 153 -7.22 5.35 8.86
N TYR A 154 -6.89 6.63 8.77
CA TYR A 154 -7.34 7.63 9.75
C TYR A 154 -8.52 8.48 9.29
N ASP A 155 -8.97 8.32 8.05
CA ASP A 155 -10.03 9.14 7.45
C ASP A 155 -9.73 10.64 7.59
N LYS A 156 -8.50 11.01 7.25
CA LYS A 156 -7.97 12.38 7.37
C LYS A 156 -7.37 12.83 6.06
N ASP A 157 -7.56 14.11 5.73
CA ASP A 157 -6.93 14.72 4.58
C ASP A 157 -5.40 14.76 4.78
N PRO A 158 -4.60 14.03 3.99
CA PRO A 158 -3.15 14.04 4.13
C PRO A 158 -2.57 15.44 3.84
N VAL A 159 -3.23 16.31 3.07
CA VAL A 159 -2.72 17.65 2.75
C VAL A 159 -2.47 18.49 4.01
N LEU A 160 -3.26 18.27 5.06
CA LEU A 160 -3.16 18.98 6.35
C LEU A 160 -1.96 18.54 7.18
N ASN A 161 -1.39 17.36 6.90
CA ASN A 161 -0.23 16.85 7.62
C ASN A 161 1.05 17.56 7.17
N SER A 162 1.77 18.17 8.12
CA SER A 162 3.01 18.93 7.83
C SER A 162 4.28 18.07 7.72
N TYR A 163 4.22 16.78 8.02
CA TYR A 163 5.38 15.89 7.96
C TYR A 163 5.86 15.69 6.53
N SER A 164 7.15 15.90 6.25
CA SER A 164 7.70 15.81 4.88
C SER A 164 8.65 14.62 4.64
N ALA A 165 8.98 13.83 5.67
CA ALA A 165 10.00 12.78 5.59
C ALA A 165 11.38 13.25 5.05
N GLY A 166 11.71 14.55 5.19
CA GLY A 166 12.96 15.12 4.68
C GLY A 166 12.91 15.56 3.21
N LEU A 167 11.78 15.35 2.51
CA LEU A 167 11.55 15.90 1.18
C LEU A 167 11.41 17.43 1.23
N GLU A 168 11.68 18.08 0.10
CA GLU A 168 11.36 19.49 -0.08
C GLU A 168 9.86 19.75 0.16
N THR A 169 9.54 20.88 0.78
CA THR A 169 8.16 21.21 1.18
C THR A 169 7.19 21.22 0.00
N ALA A 170 7.64 21.72 -1.16
CA ALA A 170 6.83 21.75 -2.37
C ALA A 170 6.52 20.33 -2.89
N MET A 171 7.55 19.47 -2.95
CA MET A 171 7.43 18.06 -3.36
C MET A 171 6.52 17.28 -2.41
N ALA A 172 6.77 17.35 -1.11
CA ALA A 172 5.92 16.70 -0.11
C ALA A 172 4.46 17.19 -0.21
N GLY A 173 4.25 18.49 -0.38
CA GLY A 173 2.93 19.07 -0.58
C GLY A 173 2.23 18.57 -1.83
N TYR A 174 2.95 18.43 -2.94
CA TYR A 174 2.43 17.84 -4.19
C TYR A 174 2.00 16.39 -3.99
N LEU A 175 2.86 15.55 -3.40
CA LEU A 175 2.58 14.13 -3.19
C LEU A 175 1.37 13.91 -2.27
N ARG A 176 1.19 14.72 -1.22
CA ARG A 176 0.00 14.62 -0.36
C ARG A 176 -1.29 15.02 -1.08
N ARG A 177 -1.25 16.04 -1.94
CA ARG A 177 -2.41 16.40 -2.78
C ARG A 177 -2.76 15.28 -3.74
N LYS A 178 -1.76 14.74 -4.45
CA LYS A 178 -1.97 13.64 -5.38
C LYS A 178 -2.50 12.37 -4.69
N ALA A 179 -1.96 12.03 -3.52
CA ALA A 179 -2.49 10.95 -2.68
C ALA A 179 -3.97 11.15 -2.35
N ASN A 180 -4.37 12.36 -1.91
CA ASN A 180 -5.76 12.65 -1.56
C ASN A 180 -6.68 12.61 -2.79
N GLU A 181 -6.27 13.23 -3.90
CA GLU A 181 -7.03 13.23 -5.17
C GLU A 181 -7.35 11.81 -5.63
N VAL A 182 -6.34 10.94 -5.69
CA VAL A 182 -6.50 9.55 -6.14
C VAL A 182 -7.33 8.73 -5.15
N TRP A 183 -7.08 8.91 -3.85
CA TRP A 183 -7.86 8.22 -2.80
C TRP A 183 -9.35 8.58 -2.89
N MET A 184 -9.66 9.88 -2.96
CA MET A 184 -11.04 10.36 -3.06
C MET A 184 -11.70 9.95 -4.38
N ALA A 185 -10.98 9.97 -5.50
CA ALA A 185 -11.49 9.51 -6.78
C ALA A 185 -11.81 8.00 -6.78
N TYR A 186 -11.00 7.19 -6.12
CA TYR A 186 -11.17 5.74 -6.05
C TYR A 186 -12.34 5.29 -5.15
N GLN A 187 -12.75 6.14 -4.20
CA GLN A 187 -13.88 5.86 -3.31
C GLN A 187 -15.25 6.05 -4.00
N ASN A 188 -15.31 6.74 -5.14
CA ASN A 188 -16.53 7.08 -5.88
C ASN A 188 -16.83 6.09 -7.01
#